data_AF-A0A7S0WZI9-F1
#
_entry.id   AF-A0A7S0WZI9-F1
#
_cell.length_a   1.000
_cell.length_b   1.000
_cell.length_c   1.000
_cell.angle_alpha   90.00
_cell.angle_beta   90.00
_cell.angle_gamma   90.00
#
_symmetry.space_group_name_H-M   'P 1'
#
loop_
_entity.id
_entity.type
_entity.pdbx_description
1 polymer ?
#
loop_
_entity_poly.entity_id
_entity_poly.type
_entity_poly.pdbx_seq_one_letter_code
_entity_poly.pdbx_strand_id
1 'polypeptide(L)'
;MSSLDSDILPVFDLSEFQSLPAEASLTPEQHELATKISECLKRTGCLVVRDPRVSAEDNEAFLRTMEAYFASDKKAQDMRPELAYQVGLTPSHVETPRVLLDPTLQAEVAALPTEHAATLPTGP
;
A
#
# COMPACT_ATOMS: atom_id res chain seq x y z
N MET A 1 29.76 -14.76 -9.38
CA MET A 1 29.17 -13.43 -9.22
C MET A 1 27.73 -13.55 -9.69
N SER A 2 26.82 -13.89 -8.77
CA SER A 2 25.40 -14.09 -9.09
C SER A 2 24.80 -12.73 -9.45
N SER A 3 24.17 -12.64 -10.62
CA SER A 3 23.50 -11.44 -11.12
C SER A 3 22.54 -10.90 -10.06
N LEU A 4 22.66 -9.62 -9.72
CA LEU A 4 21.62 -8.85 -9.04
C LEU A 4 20.50 -8.57 -10.06
N ASP A 5 19.87 -9.63 -10.59
CA ASP A 5 18.51 -9.51 -11.13
C ASP A 5 17.56 -9.59 -9.94
N SER A 6 17.66 -8.61 -9.04
CA SER A 6 16.55 -8.31 -8.15
C SER A 6 15.41 -7.87 -9.06
N ASP A 7 14.28 -8.58 -9.05
CA ASP A 7 13.09 -8.29 -9.85
C ASP A 7 12.66 -6.82 -9.69
N ILE A 8 13.22 -5.92 -10.49
CA ILE A 8 12.82 -4.51 -10.51
C ILE A 8 11.39 -4.50 -11.05
N LEU A 9 10.46 -3.98 -10.25
CA LEU A 9 9.08 -3.81 -10.69
C LEU A 9 9.05 -2.93 -11.95
N PRO A 10 8.37 -3.34 -13.02
CA PRO A 10 8.26 -2.54 -14.23
C PRO A 10 7.52 -1.23 -13.94
N VAL A 11 7.94 -0.17 -14.63
CA VAL A 11 7.26 1.13 -14.62
C VAL A 11 6.32 1.21 -15.83
N PHE A 12 5.04 1.45 -15.58
CA PHE A 12 4.03 1.64 -16.63
C PHE A 12 3.68 3.13 -16.75
N ASP A 13 3.80 3.71 -17.95
CA ASP A 13 3.36 5.08 -18.20
C ASP A 13 1.85 5.10 -18.46
N LEU A 14 1.12 5.84 -17.64
CA LEU A 14 -0.34 5.96 -17.76
C LEU A 14 -0.75 7.08 -18.71
N SER A 15 0.19 7.77 -19.35
CA SER A 15 -0.11 8.81 -20.34
C SER A 15 -1.05 8.32 -21.45
N GLU A 16 -0.90 7.07 -21.86
CA GLU A 16 -1.72 6.42 -22.89
C GLU A 16 -3.20 6.29 -22.51
N PHE A 17 -3.52 6.28 -21.22
CA PHE A 17 -4.89 6.16 -20.73
C PHE A 17 -5.52 7.52 -20.36
N GLN A 18 -4.78 8.62 -20.48
CA GLN A 18 -5.33 9.95 -20.21
C GLN A 18 -6.38 10.32 -21.26
N SER A 19 -7.44 10.97 -20.78
CA SER A 19 -8.50 11.52 -21.63
C SER A 19 -9.25 10.49 -22.48
N LEU A 20 -9.20 9.21 -22.11
CA LEU A 20 -10.06 8.19 -22.71
C LEU A 20 -11.53 8.53 -22.48
N PRO A 21 -12.34 8.69 -23.54
CA PRO A 21 -13.79 8.80 -23.40
C PRO A 21 -14.36 7.59 -22.68
N ALA A 22 -15.41 7.77 -21.88
CA ALA A 22 -16.03 6.70 -21.10
C ALA A 22 -16.50 5.49 -21.94
N GLU A 23 -16.78 5.70 -23.24
CA GLU A 23 -17.20 4.65 -24.18
C GLU A 23 -16.19 4.39 -25.31
N ALA A 24 -14.94 4.86 -25.18
CA ALA A 24 -13.93 4.60 -26.20
C ALA A 24 -13.47 3.14 -26.16
N SER A 25 -13.38 2.53 -27.33
CA SER A 25 -12.64 1.27 -27.49
C SER A 25 -11.15 1.55 -27.35
N LEU A 26 -10.43 0.68 -26.63
CA LEU A 26 -8.99 0.78 -26.51
C LEU A 26 -8.33 0.51 -27.86
N THR A 27 -7.29 1.30 -28.16
CA THR A 27 -6.35 0.97 -29.24
C THR A 27 -5.62 -0.35 -28.92
N PRO A 28 -5.08 -1.04 -29.94
CA PRO A 28 -4.27 -2.24 -29.73
C PRO A 28 -3.13 -2.03 -28.72
N GLU A 29 -2.48 -0.86 -28.75
CA GLU A 29 -1.38 -0.48 -27.87
C GLU A 29 -1.84 -0.33 -26.41
N GLN A 30 -2.98 0.35 -26.20
CA GLN A 30 -3.60 0.48 -24.87
C GLN A 30 -4.04 -0.89 -24.32
N HIS A 31 -4.59 -1.75 -25.19
CA HIS A 31 -4.96 -3.12 -24.80
C HIS A 31 -3.74 -3.96 -24.41
N GLU A 32 -2.64 -3.87 -25.16
CA GLU A 32 -1.39 -4.55 -24.84
C GLU A 32 -0.81 -4.05 -23.51
N LEU A 33 -0.81 -2.73 -23.28
CA LEU A 33 -0.34 -2.13 -22.03
C LEU A 33 -1.20 -2.58 -20.83
N ALA A 34 -2.53 -2.57 -20.96
CA ALA A 34 -3.44 -3.08 -19.93
C ALA A 34 -3.20 -4.57 -19.64
N THR A 35 -2.90 -5.37 -20.68
CA THR A 35 -2.55 -6.78 -20.52
C THR A 35 -1.26 -6.95 -19.71
N LYS A 36 -0.21 -6.17 -20.01
CA LYS A 36 1.06 -6.21 -19.27
C LYS A 36 0.90 -5.79 -17.80
N ILE A 37 0.09 -4.76 -17.54
CA ILE A 37 -0.26 -4.31 -16.19
C ILE A 37 -0.97 -5.43 -15.42
N SER A 38 -1.97 -6.08 -16.03
CA SER A 38 -2.71 -7.19 -15.44
C SER A 38 -1.79 -8.36 -15.08
N GLU A 39 -0.91 -8.77 -15.99
CA GLU A 39 0.05 -9.84 -15.74
C GLU A 39 1.05 -9.48 -14.62
N CYS A 40 1.49 -8.22 -14.53
CA CYS A 40 2.35 -7.76 -13.44
C CYS A 40 1.65 -7.87 -12.07
N LEU A 41 0.41 -7.40 -11.98
CA LEU A 41 -0.40 -7.49 -10.76
C LEU A 41 -0.64 -8.95 -10.35
N LYS A 42 -0.97 -9.83 -11.31
CA LYS A 42 -1.15 -11.27 -11.04
C LYS A 42 0.12 -11.91 -10.48
N ARG A 43 1.28 -11.56 -11.06
CA ARG A 43 2.56 -12.20 -10.70
C ARG A 43 3.15 -11.67 -9.40
N THR A 44 3.05 -10.36 -9.17
CA THR A 44 3.82 -9.68 -8.12
C THR A 44 2.95 -9.02 -7.05
N GLY A 45 1.65 -8.84 -7.30
CA GLY A 45 0.74 -8.12 -6.40
C GLY A 45 0.96 -6.61 -6.38
N CYS A 46 1.95 -6.09 -7.11
CA CYS A 46 2.28 -4.67 -7.14
C CYS A 46 2.82 -4.24 -8.52
N LEU A 47 2.96 -2.94 -8.72
CA LEU A 47 3.59 -2.34 -9.90
C LEU A 47 4.01 -0.91 -9.60
N VAL A 48 4.78 -0.31 -10.50
CA VAL A 48 5.10 1.12 -10.46
C VAL A 48 4.41 1.79 -11.64
N VAL A 49 3.81 2.95 -11.40
CA VAL A 49 3.23 3.78 -12.47
C VAL A 49 3.93 5.12 -12.55
N ARG A 50 4.01 5.64 -13.77
CA ARG A 50 4.22 7.07 -14.02
C ARG A 50 2.86 7.66 -14.36
N ASP A 51 2.35 8.51 -13.49
CA ASP A 51 1.14 9.28 -13.75
C ASP A 51 1.53 10.72 -14.14
N PRO A 52 1.30 11.15 -15.38
CA PRO A 52 1.66 12.49 -15.84
C PRO A 52 0.88 13.62 -15.16
N ARG A 53 -0.17 13.32 -14.39
CA ARG A 53 -0.91 14.31 -13.58
C ARG A 53 -0.19 14.67 -12.28
N VAL A 54 0.85 13.93 -11.91
CA VAL A 54 1.62 14.13 -10.68
C VAL A 54 3.05 14.51 -11.04
N SER A 55 3.45 15.75 -10.72
CA SER A 55 4.82 16.19 -10.93
C SER A 55 5.74 15.75 -9.77
N ALA A 56 7.04 15.70 -10.04
CA ALA A 56 8.03 15.45 -8.98
C ALA A 56 8.01 16.58 -7.92
N GLU A 57 7.73 17.81 -8.35
CA GLU A 57 7.68 18.99 -7.48
C GLU A 57 6.47 18.93 -6.52
N ASP A 58 5.31 18.46 -6.99
CA ASP A 58 4.14 18.22 -6.12
C ASP A 58 4.45 17.16 -5.06
N ASN A 59 5.16 16.09 -5.44
CA ASN A 59 5.58 15.06 -4.49
C ASN A 59 6.56 15.61 -3.44
N GLU A 60 7.53 16.43 -3.84
CA GLU A 60 8.43 17.09 -2.88
C GLU A 60 7.68 18.03 -1.94
N ALA A 61 6.74 18.83 -2.45
CA ALA A 61 5.93 19.72 -1.64
C ALA A 61 5.07 18.94 -0.63
N PHE A 62 4.48 17.82 -1.06
CA PHE A 62 3.76 16.90 -0.19
C PHE A 62 4.66 16.34 0.92
N LEU A 63 5.84 15.82 0.57
CA LEU A 63 6.77 15.24 1.54
C LEU A 63 7.22 16.29 2.58
N ARG A 64 7.61 17.49 2.16
CA ARG A 64 7.97 18.59 3.08
C ARG A 64 6.82 18.93 4.02
N THR A 65 5.59 18.89 3.53
CA THR A 65 4.39 19.15 4.35
C THR A 65 4.21 18.06 5.41
N MET A 66 4.32 16.79 5.03
CA MET A 66 4.20 15.66 5.95
C MET A 66 5.34 15.66 6.99
N GLU A 67 6.57 15.95 6.58
CA GLU A 67 7.72 16.07 7.47
C GLU A 67 7.52 17.18 8.51
N ALA A 68 7.11 18.38 8.07
CA ALA A 68 6.80 19.50 8.97
C ALA A 68 5.63 19.17 9.92
N TYR A 69 4.61 18.46 9.42
CA TYR A 69 3.48 18.00 10.22
C TYR A 69 3.92 17.04 11.34
N PHE A 70 4.70 16.01 11.00
CA PHE A 70 5.17 15.04 11.99
C PHE A 70 6.21 15.60 12.95
N ALA A 71 6.95 16.64 12.57
CA ALA A 71 7.85 17.39 13.47
C ALA A 71 7.10 18.32 14.45
N SER A 72 5.83 18.65 14.18
CA SER A 72 5.02 19.54 15.01
C SER A 72 4.49 18.85 16.27
N ASP A 73 4.39 19.57 17.38
CA ASP A 73 3.71 19.12 18.60
C ASP A 73 2.18 19.19 18.48
N LYS A 74 1.67 19.90 17.46
CA LYS A 74 0.22 20.11 17.27
C LYS A 74 -0.51 18.88 16.70
N LYS A 75 0.22 17.91 16.12
CA LYS A 75 -0.36 16.70 15.50
C LYS A 75 -1.26 15.89 16.44
N ALA A 76 -1.02 15.94 17.75
CA ALA A 76 -1.85 15.25 18.74
C ALA A 76 -3.31 15.75 18.72
N GLN A 77 -3.56 16.98 18.28
CA GLN A 77 -4.91 17.55 18.13
C GLN A 77 -5.70 16.90 17.00
N ASP A 78 -5.04 16.18 16.09
CA ASP A 78 -5.66 15.48 14.97
C ASP A 78 -5.96 14.00 15.28
N MET A 79 -5.74 13.55 16.52
CA MET A 79 -6.21 12.23 16.95
C MET A 79 -7.75 12.21 16.94
N ARG A 80 -8.33 11.15 16.37
CA ARG A 80 -9.78 10.91 16.34
C ARG A 80 -10.12 9.52 16.90
N PRO A 81 -10.03 9.32 18.23
CA PRO A 81 -10.36 8.04 18.86
C PRO A 81 -11.77 7.55 18.55
N GLU A 82 -12.73 8.47 18.43
CA GLU A 82 -14.13 8.22 18.11
C GLU A 82 -14.34 7.66 16.70
N LEU A 83 -13.35 7.83 15.82
CA LEU A 83 -13.31 7.26 14.47
C LEU A 83 -12.33 6.07 14.37
N ALA A 84 -12.05 5.42 15.51
CA ALA A 84 -11.08 4.33 15.62
C ALA A 84 -9.71 4.67 15.01
N TYR A 85 -9.31 5.96 15.06
CA TYR A 85 -8.05 6.46 14.49
C TYR A 85 -7.85 6.20 12.99
N GLN A 86 -8.93 6.02 12.21
CA GLN A 86 -8.85 5.83 10.75
C GLN A 86 -8.51 7.11 9.98
N VAL A 87 -8.61 8.26 10.64
CA VAL A 87 -8.30 9.58 10.07
C VAL A 87 -7.46 10.40 11.05
N GLY A 88 -6.61 11.28 10.50
CA GLY A 88 -5.71 12.10 11.29
C GLY A 88 -4.52 11.33 11.84
N LEU A 89 -4.08 11.66 13.06
CA LEU A 89 -2.95 10.99 13.70
C LEU A 89 -3.38 9.67 14.34
N THR A 90 -2.80 8.57 13.88
CA THR A 90 -2.86 7.27 14.57
C THR A 90 -1.64 7.11 15.48
N PRO A 91 -1.81 7.03 16.81
CA PRO A 91 -0.69 6.78 17.71
C PRO A 91 -0.15 5.36 17.53
N SER A 92 1.13 5.16 17.81
CA SER A 92 1.69 3.81 17.89
C SER A 92 1.02 3.02 19.02
N HIS A 93 0.91 1.70 18.87
CA HIS A 93 0.51 0.78 19.95
C HIS A 93 -0.95 0.91 20.42
N VAL A 94 -1.84 1.50 19.61
CA VAL A 94 -3.28 1.58 19.94
C VAL A 94 -4.03 0.31 19.57
N GLU A 95 -3.64 -0.35 18.47
CA GLU A 95 -4.34 -1.53 17.98
C GLU A 95 -3.94 -2.79 18.77
N THR A 96 -4.94 -3.56 19.20
CA THR A 96 -4.71 -4.89 19.77
C THR A 96 -5.01 -5.95 18.71
N PRO A 97 -4.04 -6.80 18.32
CA PRO A 97 -4.27 -7.88 17.38
C PRO A 97 -5.41 -8.80 17.82
N ARG A 98 -6.34 -9.12 16.91
CA ARG A 98 -7.53 -9.94 17.21
C ARG A 98 -7.17 -11.30 17.83
N VAL A 99 -6.07 -11.91 17.40
CA VAL A 99 -5.58 -13.20 17.94
C VAL A 99 -5.26 -13.14 19.43
N LEU A 100 -4.99 -11.96 20.00
CA LEU A 100 -4.80 -11.82 21.45
C LEU A 100 -6.12 -11.83 22.23
N LEU A 101 -7.24 -11.55 21.57
CA LEU A 101 -8.55 -11.38 22.20
C LEU A 101 -9.54 -12.49 21.86
N ASP A 102 -9.35 -13.19 20.74
CA ASP A 102 -10.27 -14.19 20.19
C ASP A 102 -9.80 -15.63 20.49
N PRO A 103 -10.46 -16.35 21.42
CA PRO A 103 -10.07 -17.71 21.78
C PRO A 103 -10.22 -18.73 20.65
N THR A 104 -11.15 -18.51 19.73
CA THR A 104 -11.35 -19.39 18.56
C THR A 104 -10.14 -19.27 17.64
N LEU A 105 -9.71 -18.04 17.36
CA LEU A 105 -8.53 -17.79 16.54
C LEU A 105 -7.24 -18.29 17.21
N GLN A 106 -7.13 -18.19 18.53
CA GLN A 106 -6.01 -18.76 19.29
C GLN A 106 -5.93 -20.29 19.14
N ALA A 107 -7.07 -20.98 19.23
CA ALA A 107 -7.13 -22.42 19.05
C ALA A 107 -6.77 -22.85 17.62
N GLU A 108 -7.23 -22.11 16.62
CA GLU A 108 -6.88 -22.33 15.21
C GLU A 108 -5.38 -22.18 14.98
N VAL A 109 -4.76 -21.10 15.49
CA VAL A 109 -3.31 -20.88 15.35
C VAL A 109 -2.50 -21.97 16.08
N ALA A 110 -2.93 -22.39 17.27
CA ALA A 110 -2.27 -23.46 18.02
C ALA A 110 -2.36 -24.84 17.34
N ALA A 111 -3.34 -25.05 16.46
CA ALA A 111 -3.51 -26.29 15.71
C ALA A 111 -2.70 -26.33 14.40
N LEU A 112 -2.09 -25.21 13.98
CA LEU A 112 -1.28 -25.17 12.76
C LEU A 112 0.03 -25.97 12.94
N PRO A 113 0.49 -26.69 11.89
CA PRO A 113 1.83 -27.28 11.87
C PRO A 113 2.91 -26.24 12.14
N THR A 114 4.01 -26.64 12.78
CA THR A 114 5.10 -25.71 13.19
C THR A 114 5.66 -24.92 12.01
N GLU A 115 5.74 -25.52 10.83
CA GLU A 115 6.17 -24.90 9.57
C GLU A 115 5.18 -23.84 9.02
N HIS A 116 3.96 -23.79 9.54
CA HIS A 116 2.89 -22.86 9.16
C HIS A 116 2.46 -21.95 10.32
N ALA A 117 2.97 -22.18 11.53
CA ALA A 117 2.62 -21.41 12.71
C ALA A 117 3.19 -19.99 12.61
N ALA A 118 2.31 -19.00 12.65
CA ALA A 118 2.71 -17.60 12.70
C ALA A 118 3.34 -17.28 14.07
N THR A 119 4.34 -16.39 14.09
CA THR A 119 4.80 -15.80 15.34
C THR A 119 3.69 -14.92 15.90
N LEU A 120 3.22 -15.23 17.11
CA LEU A 120 2.17 -14.44 17.75
C LEU A 120 2.71 -13.05 18.11
N PRO A 121 1.97 -11.97 17.78
CA PRO A 121 2.35 -10.64 18.21
C PRO A 121 2.25 -10.52 19.73
N THR A 122 3.16 -9.80 20.38
CA THR A 122 3.17 -9.66 21.85
C THR A 122 2.25 -8.56 22.38
N GLY A 123 1.42 -7.98 21.52
CA GLY A 123 0.64 -6.79 21.85
C GLY A 123 1.52 -5.54 21.99
N PRO A 124 0.90 -4.39 22.26
CA PRO A 124 1.59 -3.15 22.57
C PRO A 124 2.41 -3.19 23.87
#